data_AF-A0A454CSV5-F1
#
_entry.id   AF-A0A454CSV5-F1
#
_cell.length_a   1.000
_cell.length_b   1.000
_cell.length_c   1.000
_cell.angle_alpha   90.00
_cell.angle_beta   90.00
_cell.angle_gamma   90.00
#
_symmetry.space_group_name_H-M   'P 1'
#
loop_
_entity.id
_entity.type
_entity.pdbx_description
1 polymer ?
#
loop_
_entity_poly.entity_id
_entity_poly.type
_entity_poly.pdbx_seq_one_letter_code
_entity_poly.pdbx_strand_id
1 'polypeptide(L)'
;MGIGLSLYTVVWNYIYNLYFDKWFGPNREERSLAMRIGHTLGFEGGLIFLSIPVIAWFLEITLLQALALEAGFLIFFLFYAT
;
A
#
# COMPACT_ATOMS: atom_id res chain seq x y z
N MET A 1 5.69 18.36 2.68
CA MET A 1 4.87 17.18 2.34
C MET A 1 5.69 16.05 1.74
N GLY A 2 6.36 16.25 0.59
CA GLY A 2 7.06 15.18 -0.13
C GLY A 2 8.05 14.35 0.70
N ILE A 3 8.85 15.00 1.56
CA ILE A 3 9.84 14.32 2.41
C ILE A 3 9.17 13.46 3.51
N GLY A 4 8.08 13.95 4.11
CA GLY A 4 7.37 13.22 5.17
C GLY A 4 6.63 11.98 4.65
N LEU A 5 5.99 12.10 3.49
CA LEU A 5 5.34 10.97 2.81
C LEU A 5 6.37 9.94 2.34
N SER A 6 7.51 10.36 1.79
CA SER A 6 8.55 9.41 1.35
C SER A 6 9.24 8.72 2.52
N LEU A 7 9.52 9.42 3.62
CA LEU A 7 9.98 8.79 4.87
C LEU A 7 8.98 7.76 5.38
N TYR A 8 7.68 8.11 5.37
CA TYR A 8 6.63 7.18 5.74
C TYR A 8 6.62 5.95 4.83
N THR A 9 6.68 6.12 3.51
CA THR A 9 6.72 4.98 2.56
C THR A 9 7.91 4.08 2.82
N VAL A 10 9.08 4.62 3.14
CA VAL A 10 10.29 3.84 3.46
C VAL A 10 10.13 3.10 4.79
N VAL A 11 9.62 3.77 5.83
CA VAL A 11 9.39 3.17 7.14
C VAL A 11 8.33 2.07 7.07
N TRP A 12 7.21 2.32 6.38
CA TRP A 12 6.14 1.36 6.18
C TRP A 12 6.61 0.15 5.38
N ASN A 13 7.38 0.36 4.29
CA ASN A 13 8.04 -0.73 3.56
C ASN A 13 8.88 -1.60 4.48
N TYR A 14 9.69 -0.99 5.34
CA TYR A 14 10.57 -1.73 6.22
C TYR A 14 9.78 -2.53 7.27
N ILE A 15 8.80 -1.91 7.92
CA ILE A 15 7.95 -2.57 8.93
C ILE A 15 7.15 -3.72 8.29
N TYR A 16 6.54 -3.49 7.13
CA TYR A 16 5.72 -4.50 6.47
C TYR A 16 6.55 -5.71 6.05
N ASN A 17 7.72 -5.49 5.45
CA ASN A 17 8.65 -6.57 5.09
C ASN A 17 9.12 -7.34 6.33
N LEU A 18 9.39 -6.67 7.45
CA LEU A 18 9.76 -7.33 8.72
C LEU A 18 8.63 -8.20 9.28
N TYR A 19 7.39 -7.70 9.30
CA TYR A 19 6.24 -8.48 9.73
C TYR A 19 6.02 -9.70 8.84
N PHE A 20 6.14 -9.51 7.53
CA PHE A 20 5.93 -10.59 6.57
C PHE A 20 7.02 -11.67 6.66
N ASP A 21 8.29 -11.28 6.78
CA ASP A 21 9.39 -12.23 6.95
C ASP A 21 9.32 -12.96 8.29
N LYS A 22 8.80 -12.32 9.34
CA LYS A 22 8.56 -12.97 10.65
C LYS A 22 7.44 -14.01 10.60
N TRP A 23 6.41 -13.79 9.80
CA TRP A 23 5.26 -14.70 9.68
C TRP A 23 5.48 -15.83 8.68
N PHE A 24 6.18 -15.58 7.58
CA PHE A 24 6.36 -16.55 6.49
C PHE A 24 7.76 -17.14 6.36
N GLY A 25 8.72 -16.70 7.18
CA GLY A 25 10.08 -17.20 7.19
C GLY A 25 10.89 -16.81 5.93
N PRO A 26 12.21 -17.11 5.93
CA PRO A 26 13.15 -16.67 4.90
C PRO A 26 13.06 -17.45 3.57
N ASN A 27 12.19 -18.46 3.46
CA ASN A 27 12.04 -19.25 2.23
C ASN A 27 11.30 -18.45 1.15
N ARG A 28 12.08 -17.79 0.29
CA ARG A 28 11.60 -16.97 -0.84
C ARG A 28 11.17 -17.79 -2.07
N GLU A 29 11.58 -19.05 -2.15
CA GLU A 29 11.48 -19.88 -3.36
C GLU A 29 10.17 -20.69 -3.46
N GLU A 30 9.49 -20.99 -2.34
CA GLU A 30 8.22 -21.75 -2.31
C GLU A 30 6.95 -20.86 -2.24
N ARG A 31 7.09 -19.53 -2.30
CA ARG A 31 5.94 -18.61 -2.14
C ARG A 31 5.01 -18.69 -3.37
N SER A 32 3.84 -19.32 -3.18
CA SER A 32 2.80 -19.43 -4.19
C SER A 32 2.32 -18.05 -4.69
N LEU A 33 1.75 -18.00 -5.90
CA LEU A 33 1.13 -16.78 -6.44
C LEU A 33 0.12 -16.16 -5.48
N ALA A 34 -0.64 -16.98 -4.74
CA ALA A 34 -1.60 -16.51 -3.74
C ALA A 34 -0.93 -15.75 -2.58
N MET A 35 0.26 -16.21 -2.17
CA MET A 35 1.07 -15.53 -1.15
C MET A 35 1.50 -14.13 -1.62
N ARG A 36 1.92 -14.03 -2.89
CA ARG A 36 2.38 -12.77 -3.48
C ARG A 36 1.23 -11.77 -3.61
N ILE A 37 0.06 -12.23 -4.04
CA ILE A 37 -1.14 -11.40 -4.13
C ILE A 37 -1.56 -10.92 -2.73
N GLY A 38 -1.60 -11.81 -1.75
CA GLY A 38 -1.94 -11.44 -0.36
C GLY A 38 -0.94 -10.44 0.24
N HIS A 39 0.35 -10.60 -0.03
CA HIS A 39 1.40 -9.66 0.37
C HIS A 39 1.20 -8.28 -0.26
N THR A 40 1.00 -8.22 -1.57
CA THR A 40 0.81 -6.94 -2.25
C THR A 40 -0.48 -6.26 -1.79
N LEU A 41 -1.58 -6.99 -1.64
CA LEU A 41 -2.84 -6.44 -1.14
C LEU A 41 -2.74 -5.94 0.31
N GLY A 42 -2.02 -6.66 1.18
CA GLY A 42 -1.81 -6.22 2.56
C GLY A 42 -0.88 -5.01 2.67
N PHE A 43 0.17 -4.96 1.84
CA PHE A 43 1.09 -3.83 1.77
C PHE A 43 0.37 -2.56 1.32
N GLU A 44 -0.34 -2.69 0.20
CA GLU A 44 -1.08 -1.61 -0.45
C GLU A 44 -2.24 -1.15 0.44
N GLY A 45 -2.99 -2.09 1.03
CA GLY A 45 -4.08 -1.78 1.95
C GLY A 45 -3.60 -1.01 3.19
N GLY A 46 -2.41 -1.33 3.71
CA GLY A 46 -1.79 -0.60 4.81
C GLY A 46 -1.38 0.83 4.44
N LEU A 47 -0.87 1.03 3.22
CA LEU A 47 -0.58 2.37 2.69
C LEU A 47 -1.86 3.18 2.53
N ILE A 48 -2.88 2.59 1.90
CA ILE A 48 -4.19 3.19 1.64
C ILE A 48 -4.86 3.65 2.94
N PHE A 49 -4.77 2.86 4.01
CA PHE A 49 -5.37 3.19 5.31
C PHE A 49 -4.85 4.52 5.88
N LEU A 50 -3.60 4.87 5.58
CA LEU A 50 -2.97 6.09 6.08
C LEU A 50 -2.96 7.22 5.04
N SER A 51 -2.90 6.90 3.74
CA SER A 51 -2.98 7.89 2.68
C SER A 51 -4.38 8.48 2.55
N ILE A 52 -5.45 7.68 2.70
CA ILE A 52 -6.84 8.16 2.59
C ILE A 52 -7.16 9.31 3.56
N PRO A 53 -6.92 9.20 4.88
CA PRO A 53 -7.20 10.30 5.80
C PRO A 53 -6.40 11.57 5.47
N VAL A 54 -5.15 11.41 5.02
CA VAL A 54 -4.28 12.53 4.64
C VAL A 54 -4.80 13.22 3.38
N ILE A 55 -5.19 12.46 2.36
CA ILE A 55 -5.76 12.98 1.11
C ILE A 55 -7.13 13.63 1.37
N ALA A 56 -7.99 12.98 2.15
CA ALA A 56 -9.30 13.50 2.54
C ALA A 56 -9.17 14.84 3.28
N TRP A 57 -8.24 14.93 4.22
CA TRP A 57 -7.95 16.17 4.93
C TRP A 57 -7.36 17.25 4.01
N PHE A 58 -6.46 16.88 3.10
CA PHE A 58 -5.79 17.83 2.21
C PHE A 58 -6.68 18.39 1.10
N LEU A 59 -7.57 17.56 0.55
CA LEU A 59 -8.49 17.93 -0.53
C LEU A 59 -9.87 18.37 -0.01
N GLU A 60 -10.08 18.38 1.31
CA GLU A 60 -11.36 18.66 1.96
C GLU A 60 -12.53 17.81 1.40
N ILE A 61 -12.24 16.54 1.08
CA ILE A 61 -13.21 15.57 0.57
C ILE A 61 -13.55 14.50 1.61
N THR A 62 -14.64 13.79 1.40
CA THR A 62 -15.02 12.67 2.27
C THR A 62 -14.05 11.48 2.12
N LEU A 63 -13.94 10.65 3.16
CA LEU A 63 -13.12 9.42 3.13
C LEU A 63 -13.50 8.50 1.97
N LEU A 64 -14.79 8.43 1.63
CA LEU A 64 -15.28 7.62 0.51
C LEU A 64 -14.83 8.18 -0.85
N GLN A 65 -14.83 9.51 -1.01
CA GLN A 65 -14.29 10.15 -2.21
C GLN A 65 -12.77 9.96 -2.33
N ALA A 66 -12.04 10.08 -1.21
CA ALA A 66 -10.60 9.81 -1.19
C ALA A 66 -10.29 8.33 -1.51
N LEU A 67 -11.09 7.39 -0.99
CA LEU A 67 -10.99 5.97 -1.35
C LEU A 67 -11.27 5.74 -2.84
N ALA A 68 -12.31 6.37 -3.39
CA ALA A 68 -12.65 6.25 -4.81
C ALA A 68 -11.53 6.84 -5.70
N LEU A 69 -10.91 7.93 -5.27
CA LEU A 69 -9.77 8.55 -5.95
C LEU A 69 -8.55 7.60 -5.98
N GLU A 70 -8.17 7.06 -4.82
CA GLU A 70 -7.10 6.05 -4.68
C GLU A 70 -7.39 4.81 -5.55
N ALA A 71 -8.60 4.25 -5.47
CA ALA A 71 -8.99 3.10 -6.29
C ALA A 71 -8.93 3.41 -7.79
N GLY A 72 -9.36 4.60 -8.21
CA GLY A 72 -9.26 5.05 -9.60
C GLY A 72 -7.81 5.12 -10.08
N PHE A 73 -6.91 5.68 -9.27
CA PHE A 73 -5.48 5.69 -9.58
C PHE A 73 -4.88 4.29 -9.64
N LEU A 74 -5.23 3.41 -8.70
CA LEU A 74 -4.68 2.06 -8.64
C LEU A 74 -5.13 1.22 -9.85
N ILE A 75 -6.40 1.34 -10.23
CA ILE A 75 -6.92 0.72 -11.46
C ILE A 75 -6.20 1.30 -12.69
N PHE A 76 -6.06 2.62 -12.77
CA PHE A 76 -5.37 3.27 -13.88
C PHE A 76 -3.91 2.82 -13.99
N PHE A 77 -3.17 2.80 -12.88
CA PHE A 77 -1.79 2.33 -12.82
C PHE A 77 -1.69 0.84 -13.16
N LEU A 78 -2.63 0.01 -12.70
CA LEU A 78 -2.64 -1.41 -13.03
C LEU A 78 -2.65 -1.62 -14.54
N PHE A 79 -3.49 -0.87 -15.27
CA PHE A 79 -3.59 -0.97 -16.74
C PHE A 79 -2.49 -0.21 -17.50
N TYR A 80 -1.95 0.86 -16.93
CA TYR A 80 -0.89 1.65 -17.56
C TYR A 80 0.51 1.05 -17.36
N ALA A 81 0.75 0.43 -16.21
CA ALA A 81 2.04 -0.14 -15.82
C ALA A 81 2.16 -1.65 -16.10
N THR A 82 1.11 -2.30 -16.60
CA THR A 82 1.20 -3.62 -17.26
C THR A 82 1.65 -3.47 -18.71
#